data_AF-A0A1D7W5F9-F1
#
_entry.id   AF-A0A1D7W5F9-F1
#
_cell.length_a   1.000
_cell.length_b   1.000
_cell.length_c   1.000
_cell.angle_alpha   90.00
_cell.angle_beta   90.00
_cell.angle_gamma   90.00
#
_symmetry.space_group_name_H-M   'P 1'
#
loop_
_entity.id
_entity.type
_entity.pdbx_description
1 polymer ?
#
loop_
_entity_poly.entity_id
_entity_poly.type
_entity_poly.pdbx_seq_one_letter_code
_entity_poly.pdbx_strand_id
1 'polypeptide(L)' 'MPPETKWYRIGDFEEAGVRQLLVTDPDGYLVRFQEPLGRRTPQQVRDSV' A
#
# COMPACT_ATOMS: atom_id res chain seq x y z
N MET A 1 -14.76 4.67 4.30
CA MET A 1 -14.01 3.58 3.64
C MET A 1 -13.28 2.78 4.71
N PRO A 2 -13.15 1.45 4.60
CA PRO A 2 -12.31 0.67 5.49
C PRO A 2 -10.82 0.83 5.13
N PRO A 3 -9.88 0.63 6.08
CA PRO A 3 -8.46 0.58 5.77
C PRO A 3 -8.14 -0.52 4.75
N GLU A 4 -7.20 -0.25 3.85
CA GLU A 4 -6.71 -1.20 2.85
C GLU A 4 -5.21 -1.46 2.99
N THR A 5 -4.78 -2.64 2.56
CA THR A 5 -3.35 -3.00 2.48
C THR A 5 -2.85 -2.82 1.05
N LYS A 6 -1.71 -2.14 0.89
CA LYS A 6 -1.00 -2.01 -0.40
C LYS A 6 0.46 -2.39 -0.23
N TRP A 7 1.01 -3.01 -1.28
CA TRP A 7 2.43 -3.27 -1.42
C TRP A 7 2.94 -2.47 -2.61
N TYR A 8 3.90 -1.59 -2.36
CA TYR A 8 4.51 -0.73 -3.37
C TYR A 8 5.89 -1.25 -3.68
N ARG A 9 6.21 -1.44 -4.95
CA ARG A 9 7.57 -1.79 -5.40
C ARG A 9 8.55 -0.68 -5.02
N ILE A 10 9.67 -1.08 -4.44
CA ILE A 10 10.82 -0.22 -4.12
C ILE A 10 12.04 -0.88 -4.74
N GLY A 11 12.45 -0.39 -5.91
CA GLY A 11 13.47 -1.06 -6.72
C GLY A 11 12.98 -2.37 -7.33
N ASP A 12 13.93 -3.23 -7.72
CA ASP A 12 13.66 -4.41 -8.54
C ASP A 12 13.24 -5.65 -7.73
N PHE A 13 13.64 -5.72 -6.46
CA PHE A 13 13.53 -6.94 -5.64
C PHE A 13 12.87 -6.72 -4.27
N GLU A 14 12.34 -5.52 -3.99
CA GLU A 14 11.64 -5.23 -2.74
C GLU A 14 10.27 -4.59 -2.97
N GLU A 15 9.35 -4.84 -2.05
CA GLU A 15 8.11 -4.10 -1.88
C GLU A 15 7.99 -3.62 -0.43
N ALA A 16 7.51 -2.40 -0.23
CA ALA A 16 7.08 -1.92 1.09
C ALA A 16 5.56 -2.03 1.24
N GLY A 17 5.15 -2.64 2.33
CA GLY A 17 3.75 -2.79 2.70
C GLY A 17 3.29 -1.63 3.55
N VAL A 18 2.07 -1.15 3.30
CA VAL A 18 1.38 -0.20 4.17
C VAL A 18 -0.07 -0.63 4.34
N ARG A 19 -0.60 -0.46 5.55
CA ARG A 19 -2.04 -0.40 5.81
C ARG A 19 -2.42 1.08 5.81
N GLN A 20 -3.36 1.48 4.96
CA GLN A 20 -3.69 2.88 4.75
C GLN A 20 -5.20 3.13 4.73
N LEU A 21 -5.59 4.36 5.05
CA LEU A 21 -6.95 4.83 4.90
C LEU A 21 -6.91 6.29 4.41
N LEU A 22 -7.69 6.57 3.37
CA LEU A 22 -7.90 7.93 2.87
C LEU A 22 -9.23 8.47 3.37
N VAL A 23 -9.20 9.68 3.93
CA VAL A 23 -10.38 10.39 4.40
C VAL A 23 -10.40 11.78 3.75
N THR A 24 -11.58 12.17 3.26
CA THR A 24 -11.84 13.53 2.79
C THR A 24 -12.26 14.39 3.98
N ASP A 25 -11.57 15.52 4.17
CA ASP A 25 -12.01 16.58 5.07
C ASP A 25 -13.06 17.47 4.37
N PRO A 26 -14.09 17.99 5.07
CA PRO A 26 -15.13 18.84 4.48
C PRO A 26 -14.61 20.09 3.79
N ASP A 27 -13.46 20.63 4.18
CA ASP A 27 -12.85 21.81 3.56
C ASP A 27 -12.05 21.45 2.28
N GLY A 28 -12.10 20.20 1.85
CA GLY A 28 -11.50 19.71 0.61
C GLY A 28 -10.10 19.11 0.75
N TYR A 29 -9.57 18.99 1.97
CA TYR A 29 -8.29 18.33 2.20
C TYR A 29 -8.41 16.80 2.14
N LEU A 30 -7.31 16.15 1.80
CA LEU A 30 -7.17 14.70 1.88
C LEU A 30 -6.21 14.35 3.02
N VAL A 31 -6.70 13.60 3.99
CA VAL A 31 -5.89 13.06 5.08
C VAL A 31 -5.64 11.59 4.80
N ARG A 32 -4.37 11.19 4.77
CA ARG A 32 -3.96 9.80 4.58
C ARG A 32 -3.28 9.27 5.83
N PHE A 33 -3.97 8.39 6.53
CA PHE A 33 -3.39 7.61 7.61
C PHE A 33 -2.65 6.41 7.02
N GLN A 34 -1.47 6.11 7.54
CA GLN A 34 -0.71 4.94 7.13
C GLN A 34 0.05 4.33 8.30
N GLU A 35 0.15 3.01 8.28
CA GLU A 35 0.96 2.20 9.18
C GLU A 35 1.90 1.33 8.33
N PRO A 36 3.22 1.39 8.55
CA PRO A 36 4.16 0.55 7.83
C PRO A 36 4.01 -0.91 8.25
N LEU A 37 4.00 -1.82 7.27
CA LEU A 37 3.93 -3.27 7.48
C LEU A 37 5.27 -3.98 7.25
N GLY A 38 6.34 -3.22 6.99
CA GLY A 38 7.67 -3.74 6.66
C GLY A 38 7.88 -3.93 5.16
N ARG A 39 8.93 -4.69 4.82
CA ARG A 39 9.34 -4.97 3.44
C ARG A 39 9.27 -6.47 3.13
N ARG A 40 9.06 -6.81 1.87
CA ARG A 40 9.08 -8.20 1.36
C ARG A 40 9.68 -8.27 -0.04
N THR A 41 10.07 -9.46 -0.47
CA THR A 41 10.37 -9.72 -1.89
C THR A 41 9.06 -9.74 -2.71
N PRO A 42 9.01 -9.14 -3.91
CA PRO A 42 7.84 -9.20 -4.77
C PRO A 42 7.42 -10.65 -5.03
N GLN A 43 6.12 -10.94 -4.91
CA GLN A 43 5.59 -12.23 -5.28
C GLN A 43 5.77 -12.38 -6.81
N GLN A 44 6.55 -13.38 -7.25
CA GLN A 44 6.58 -13.74 -8.66
C GLN A 44 5.17 -14.21 -9.03
N VAL A 45 4.45 -13.41 -9.82
CA VAL A 45 3.16 -13.82 -10.38
C VAL A 45 3.49 -14.98 -11.32
N ARG A 46 3.26 -16.22 -10.87
CA ARG A 46 3.21 -17.38 -11.76
C ARG A 46 1.90 -17.27 -12.53
N ASP A 47 1.91 -16.47 -13.60
CA ASP A 47 0.87 -16.54 -14.62
C ASP A 47 1.01 -17.92 -15.29
N SER A 48 0.35 -18.91 -14.70
CA SER A 48 0.09 -20.19 -15.35
C SER A 48 -0.94 -19.94 -16.45
N VAL A 49 -0.46 -19.94 -17.69
CA VAL A 49 -1.25 -20.23 -18.90
C VAL A 49 -1.87 -21.62 -18.79
#